data_AF-A0A9X0D5T2-F1
#
_entry.id   AF-A0A9X0D5T2-F1
#
_cell.length_a   1.000
_cell.length_b   1.000
_cell.length_c   1.000
_cell.angle_alpha   90.00
_cell.angle_beta   90.00
_cell.angle_gamma   90.00
#
_symmetry.space_group_name_H-M   'P 1'
#
loop_
_entity.id
_entity.type
_entity.pdbx_description
1 polymer ?
#
loop_
_entity_poly.entity_id
_entity_poly.type
_entity_poly.pdbx_seq_one_letter_code
_entity_poly.pdbx_strand_id
1 'polypeptide(L)'
;MITDCTRVCSSHFKDADFETTICGIRKLKKGVVPTVFDWNSSGTKPPKSRPSPKQRHQEAERYPDDRSAEENTYSKQSITVVYHGHDYCVPPRPLRERYEAALARIEELEKTFDQYVMLLPYLD
;
A
#
# COMPACT_ATOMS: atom_id res chain seq x y z
N MET A 1 -13.76 10.42 7.56
CA MET A 1 -13.74 11.35 8.71
C MET A 1 -12.58 12.29 8.50
N ILE A 2 -12.79 13.61 8.59
CA ILE A 2 -11.73 14.62 8.48
C ILE A 2 -11.24 14.91 9.89
N THR A 3 -9.92 14.92 10.08
CA THR A 3 -9.23 15.15 11.35
C THR A 3 -8.22 16.28 11.22
N ASP A 4 -7.67 16.77 12.35
CA ASP A 4 -6.67 17.84 12.36
C ASP A 4 -5.35 17.49 11.67
N CYS A 5 -5.08 16.19 11.48
CA CYS A 5 -3.93 15.68 10.73
C CYS A 5 -4.24 15.43 9.25
N THR A 6 -5.48 15.62 8.80
CA THR A 6 -5.83 15.53 7.38
C THR A 6 -5.21 16.73 6.66
N ARG A 7 -4.41 16.45 5.61
CA ARG A 7 -3.74 17.46 4.78
C ARG A 7 -3.98 17.15 3.32
N VAL A 8 -3.97 18.19 2.51
CA VAL A 8 -4.14 18.14 1.06
C VAL A 8 -3.04 19.01 0.46
N CYS A 9 -2.35 18.54 -0.58
CA CYS A 9 -1.27 19.31 -1.20
C CYS A 9 -1.81 20.49 -2.03
N SER A 10 -0.94 21.44 -2.38
CA SER A 10 -1.32 22.67 -3.10
C SER A 10 -1.95 22.42 -4.48
N SER A 11 -1.69 21.28 -5.11
CA SER A 11 -2.21 20.93 -6.44
C SER A 11 -3.74 20.81 -6.50
N HIS A 12 -4.41 20.67 -5.35
CA HIS A 12 -5.85 20.56 -5.27
C HIS A 12 -6.59 21.91 -5.26
N PHE A 13 -5.84 23.01 -5.33
CA PHE A 13 -6.33 24.39 -5.38
C PHE A 13 -5.92 25.05 -6.69
N LYS A 14 -6.69 26.03 -7.16
CA LYS A 14 -6.34 26.80 -8.37
C LYS A 14 -5.36 27.90 -7.99
N ASP A 15 -4.55 28.36 -8.93
CA ASP A 15 -3.60 29.46 -8.67
C ASP A 15 -4.31 30.74 -8.19
N ALA A 16 -5.53 30.99 -8.69
CA ALA A 16 -6.37 32.12 -8.29
C ALA A 16 -6.85 32.05 -6.83
N ASP A 17 -6.77 30.89 -6.18
CA ASP A 17 -7.19 30.69 -4.80
C ASP A 17 -6.12 31.12 -3.78
N PHE A 18 -4.89 31.33 -4.25
CA PHE A 18 -3.78 31.80 -3.44
C PHE A 18 -3.71 33.34 -3.42
N GLU A 19 -3.23 33.87 -2.31
CA GLU A 19 -2.80 35.26 -2.17
C GLU A 19 -1.34 35.31 -1.70
N THR A 20 -0.57 36.24 -2.26
CA THR A 20 0.83 36.44 -1.89
C THR A 20 0.91 37.70 -1.03
N THR A 21 1.45 37.55 0.17
CA THR A 21 1.69 38.68 1.08
C THR A 21 2.88 39.51 0.57
N ILE A 22 3.00 40.77 1.02
CA ILE A 22 4.12 41.66 0.67
C ILE A 22 5.49 40.99 0.96
N CYS A 23 5.56 40.15 1.99
CA CYS A 23 6.76 39.36 2.35
C CYS A 23 6.98 38.09 1.50
N GLY A 24 6.22 37.87 0.42
CA GLY A 24 6.35 36.72 -0.46
C GLY A 24 5.70 35.41 0.04
N ILE A 25 5.07 35.42 1.21
CA ILE A 25 4.37 34.23 1.74
C ILE A 25 3.10 33.99 0.93
N ARG A 26 3.00 32.80 0.33
CA ARG A 26 1.83 32.31 -0.40
C ARG A 26 0.89 31.57 0.53
N LYS A 27 -0.35 32.05 0.67
CA LYS A 27 -1.39 31.47 1.53
C LYS A 27 -2.71 31.31 0.78
N LEU A 28 -3.58 30.43 1.26
CA LEU A 28 -4.93 30.28 0.74
C LEU A 28 -5.82 31.44 1.20
N LYS A 29 -6.67 31.95 0.32
CA LYS A 29 -7.72 32.91 0.68
C LYS A 29 -8.72 32.27 1.64
N LYS A 30 -9.33 33.07 2.52
CA LYS A 30 -10.31 32.59 3.49
C LYS A 30 -11.53 31.99 2.79
N GLY A 31 -11.93 30.78 3.20
CA GLY A 31 -13.13 30.11 2.69
C GLY A 31 -12.95 29.33 1.39
N VAL A 32 -11.73 29.31 0.83
CA VAL A 32 -11.42 28.44 -0.31
C VAL A 32 -11.49 26.98 0.10
N VAL A 33 -12.02 26.14 -0.79
CA VAL A 33 -12.07 24.68 -0.66
C VAL A 33 -11.26 24.02 -1.78
N PRO A 34 -10.64 22.84 -1.54
CA PRO A 34 -9.96 22.10 -2.60
C PRO A 34 -10.99 21.61 -3.62
N THR A 35 -10.80 21.95 -4.90
CA THR A 35 -11.74 21.62 -5.98
C THR A 35 -11.11 20.82 -7.11
N VAL A 36 -9.79 20.70 -7.15
CA VAL A 36 -9.09 19.97 -8.20
C VAL A 36 -8.80 18.57 -7.69
N PHE A 37 -9.56 17.58 -8.15
CA PHE A 37 -9.32 16.17 -7.87
C PHE A 37 -9.51 15.35 -9.15
N ASP A 38 -8.83 14.21 -9.25
CA ASP A 38 -8.90 13.34 -10.44
C ASP A 38 -10.29 12.79 -10.72
N TRP A 39 -11.14 12.71 -9.70
CA TRP A 39 -12.53 12.27 -9.87
C TRP A 39 -13.44 13.37 -10.43
N ASN A 40 -13.05 14.65 -10.34
CA ASN A 40 -13.80 15.77 -10.91
C ASN A 40 -13.63 15.87 -12.43
N SER A 41 -12.55 15.30 -12.98
CA SER A 41 -12.28 15.24 -14.42
C SER A 41 -12.86 14.00 -15.11
N SER A 42 -13.63 13.19 -14.37
CA SER A 42 -14.34 12.01 -14.90
C SER A 42 -15.39 12.31 -15.98
N GLY A 43 -15.72 13.59 -16.22
CA GLY A 43 -16.65 14.03 -17.26
C GLY A 43 -16.03 14.52 -18.56
N THR A 44 -14.73 14.82 -18.63
CA THR A 44 -14.10 15.41 -19.84
C THR A 44 -13.42 14.40 -20.75
N LYS A 45 -13.13 13.20 -20.23
CA LYS A 45 -12.76 12.06 -21.06
C LYS A 45 -13.99 11.16 -21.16
N PRO A 46 -14.46 10.78 -22.37
CA PRO A 46 -15.45 9.73 -22.45
C PRO A 46 -14.92 8.54 -21.64
N PRO A 47 -15.76 7.86 -20.83
CA PRO A 47 -15.32 6.66 -20.14
C PRO A 47 -14.67 5.78 -21.19
N LYS A 48 -13.40 5.38 -20.98
CA LYS A 48 -12.71 4.49 -21.92
C LYS A 48 -13.63 3.30 -22.10
N SER A 49 -14.32 3.24 -23.24
CA SER A 49 -15.29 2.19 -23.50
C SER A 49 -14.54 0.90 -23.37
N ARG A 50 -14.90 0.08 -22.38
CA ARG A 50 -14.21 -1.18 -22.14
C ARG A 50 -14.28 -1.96 -23.45
N PRO A 51 -13.15 -2.38 -24.03
CA PRO A 51 -13.18 -3.11 -25.29
C PRO A 51 -14.11 -4.31 -25.12
N SER A 52 -14.93 -4.55 -26.15
CA SER A 52 -15.83 -5.70 -26.14
C SER A 52 -15.03 -6.98 -25.88
N PRO A 53 -15.64 -8.04 -25.33
CA PRO A 53 -14.94 -9.29 -25.05
C PRO A 53 -14.12 -9.81 -26.24
N LYS A 54 -14.60 -9.60 -27.47
CA LYS A 54 -13.93 -9.98 -28.73
C LYS A 54 -12.66 -9.17 -28.99
N GLN A 55 -12.67 -7.86 -28.75
CA GLN A 55 -11.52 -6.97 -28.97
C GLN A 55 -10.40 -7.25 -27.95
N ARG A 56 -10.78 -7.57 -26.71
CA ARG A 56 -9.81 -7.90 -25.64
C ARG A 56 -8.98 -9.14 -25.96
N HIS A 57 -9.59 -10.15 -26.58
CA HIS A 57 -8.88 -11.37 -26.94
C HIS A 57 -7.86 -11.12 -28.05
N GLN A 58 -8.20 -10.28 -29.03
CA GLN A 58 -7.30 -9.93 -30.13
C GLN A 58 -6.09 -9.09 -29.69
N GLU A 59 -6.25 -8.23 -28.68
CA GLU A 59 -5.14 -7.43 -28.14
C GLU A 59 -4.16 -8.27 -27.32
N ALA A 60 -4.66 -9.25 -26.57
CA ALA A 60 -3.82 -10.22 -25.84
C ALA A 60 -2.98 -11.10 -26.78
N GLU A 61 -3.50 -11.40 -27.97
CA GLU A 61 -2.80 -12.18 -29.02
C GLU A 61 -1.79 -11.32 -29.82
N ARG A 62 -1.87 -9.98 -29.72
CA ARG A 62 -1.06 -9.06 -30.52
C ARG A 62 0.28 -8.70 -29.89
N TYR A 63 0.42 -8.91 -28.59
CA TYR A 63 1.69 -8.82 -27.89
C TYR A 63 2.25 -10.24 -27.73
N PRO A 64 3.43 -10.55 -28.31
CA PRO A 64 4.14 -11.74 -27.86
C PRO A 64 4.40 -11.60 -26.35
N ASP A 65 4.15 -12.67 -25.61
CA ASP A 65 4.50 -12.78 -24.19
C ASP A 65 5.99 -12.44 -24.06
N ASP A 66 6.33 -11.26 -23.54
CA ASP A 66 7.70 -10.82 -23.27
C ASP A 66 8.25 -11.51 -22.00
N ARG A 67 7.97 -12.81 -21.88
CA ARG A 67 8.80 -13.71 -21.09
C ARG A 67 10.03 -13.94 -21.94
N SER A 68 11.02 -13.08 -21.72
CA SER A 68 12.38 -13.22 -22.25
C SER A 68 12.79 -14.70 -22.27
N ALA A 69 12.85 -15.25 -23.48
CA ALA A 69 13.55 -16.49 -23.76
C ALA A 69 15.06 -16.18 -23.68
N GLU A 70 15.57 -15.98 -22.47
CA GLU A 70 16.99 -16.12 -22.25
C GLU A 70 17.30 -17.62 -22.30
N GLU A 71 18.06 -17.99 -23.34
CA GLU A 71 18.65 -19.30 -23.55
C GLU A 71 19.59 -19.61 -22.38
N ASN A 72 19.03 -20.07 -21.27
CA ASN A 72 19.78 -20.63 -20.17
C ASN A 72 19.74 -22.14 -20.31
N THR A 73 20.87 -22.73 -20.70
CA THR A 73 21.19 -24.16 -20.57
C THR A 73 21.18 -24.55 -19.09
N TYR A 74 20.00 -24.63 -18.49
CA TYR A 74 19.79 -25.14 -17.15
C TYR A 74 18.66 -26.16 -17.17
N SER A 75 19.00 -27.35 -16.68
CA SER A 75 18.15 -28.54 -16.64
C SER A 75 16.72 -28.24 -16.18
N LYS A 76 15.73 -28.82 -16.89
CA LYS A 76 14.31 -28.87 -16.52
C LYS A 76 14.16 -29.51 -15.13
N GLN A 77 14.31 -28.73 -14.07
CA GLN A 77 13.70 -29.03 -12.79
C GLN A 77 12.40 -28.25 -12.75
N SER A 78 11.29 -28.99 -12.79
CA SER A 78 9.94 -28.48 -12.59
C SER A 78 9.89 -27.76 -11.26
N ILE A 79 9.96 -26.43 -11.28
CA ILE A 79 9.58 -25.62 -10.13
C ILE A 79 8.09 -25.86 -9.92
N THR A 80 7.76 -26.72 -8.96
CA THR A 80 6.42 -26.75 -8.37
C THR A 80 6.21 -25.38 -7.74
N VAL A 81 5.53 -24.49 -8.45
CA VAL A 81 5.06 -23.23 -7.90
C VAL A 81 4.04 -23.60 -6.84
N VAL A 82 4.47 -23.66 -5.59
CA VAL A 82 3.57 -23.76 -4.45
C VAL A 82 2.77 -22.47 -4.44
N TYR A 83 1.54 -22.56 -4.95
CA TYR A 83 0.53 -21.53 -4.76
C TYR A 83 0.38 -21.36 -3.24
N HIS A 84 1.02 -20.34 -2.68
CA HIS A 84 0.69 -19.88 -1.35
C HIS A 84 -0.64 -19.13 -1.51
N GLY A 85 -1.73 -19.91 -1.57
CA GLY A 85 -3.07 -19.36 -1.48
C GLY A 85 -3.09 -18.45 -0.26
N HIS A 86 -3.39 -17.17 -0.47
CA HIS A 86 -3.30 -16.24 0.63
C HIS A 86 -4.36 -16.61 1.68
N ASP A 87 -3.91 -16.90 2.90
CA ASP A 87 -4.74 -17.36 4.03
C ASP A 87 -5.73 -16.31 4.56
N TYR A 88 -6.04 -15.27 3.78
CA TYR A 88 -6.99 -14.21 4.15
C TYR A 88 -8.41 -14.74 4.42
N CYS A 89 -8.75 -15.95 3.98
CA CYS A 89 -10.05 -16.60 4.23
C CYS A 89 -10.11 -17.39 5.54
N VAL A 90 -9.02 -17.46 6.32
CA VAL A 90 -9.03 -18.11 7.64
C VAL A 90 -9.60 -17.14 8.67
N PRO A 91 -10.71 -17.49 9.36
CA PRO A 91 -11.25 -16.64 10.41
C PRO A 91 -10.21 -16.47 11.52
N PRO A 92 -10.06 -15.25 12.06
CA PRO A 92 -9.07 -15.00 13.10
C PRO A 92 -9.37 -15.89 14.32
N ARG A 93 -8.32 -16.39 14.95
CA ARG A 93 -8.44 -17.14 16.20
C ARG A 93 -9.28 -16.38 17.23
N PRO A 94 -10.07 -17.06 18.07
CA PRO A 94 -10.90 -16.43 19.09
C PRO A 94 -10.11 -15.40 19.91
N LEU A 95 -10.76 -14.30 20.27
CA LEU A 95 -10.10 -13.19 20.98
C LEU A 95 -9.42 -13.65 22.27
N ARG A 96 -10.08 -14.54 23.03
CA ARG A 96 -9.55 -15.12 24.27
C ARG A 96 -8.25 -15.88 24.05
N GLU A 97 -8.22 -16.74 23.03
CA GLU A 97 -7.02 -17.53 22.71
C GLU A 97 -5.85 -16.63 22.29
N ARG A 98 -6.12 -15.60 21.47
CA ARG A 98 -5.10 -14.62 21.07
C ARG A 98 -4.56 -13.83 22.28
N TYR A 99 -5.44 -13.49 23.22
CA TYR A 99 -5.07 -12.80 24.46
C TYR A 99 -4.20 -13.67 25.37
N GLU A 100 -4.60 -14.92 25.60
CA GLU A 100 -3.83 -15.89 26.39
C GLU A 100 -2.45 -16.16 25.75
N ALA A 101 -2.39 -16.31 24.43
CA ALA A 101 -1.14 -16.49 23.70
C ALA A 101 -0.22 -15.25 23.81
N ALA A 102 -0.80 -14.04 23.76
CA ALA A 102 -0.03 -12.81 23.93
C ALA A 102 0.55 -12.69 25.35
N LEU A 103 -0.24 -13.01 26.38
CA LEU A 103 0.24 -13.02 27.77
C LEU A 103 1.39 -14.02 27.96
N ALA A 104 1.25 -15.23 27.45
CA ALA A 104 2.31 -16.24 27.55
C ALA A 104 3.62 -15.77 26.88
N ARG A 105 3.52 -15.09 25.73
CA ARG A 105 4.69 -14.54 25.04
C ARG A 105 5.35 -13.40 25.83
N ILE A 106 4.56 -12.55 26.49
CA ILE A 106 5.09 -11.50 27.36
C ILE A 106 5.86 -12.11 28.52
N GLU A 107 5.28 -13.10 29.21
CA GLU A 107 5.93 -13.78 30.34
C GLU A 107 7.26 -14.45 29.93
N GLU A 108 7.29 -15.10 28.77
CA GLU A 108 8.52 -15.69 28.23
C GLU A 108 9.58 -14.61 27.98
N LEU A 109 9.19 -13.51 27.33
CA LEU A 109 10.10 -12.41 27.03
C LEU A 109 10.66 -11.77 28.31
N GLU A 110 9.83 -11.55 29.32
CA GLU A 110 10.25 -11.05 30.63
C GLU A 110 11.29 -11.97 31.27
N LYS A 111 11.06 -13.29 31.26
CA LYS A 111 12.07 -14.27 31.76
C LYS A 111 13.37 -14.20 30.98
N THR A 112 13.32 -14.10 29.65
CA THR A 112 14.54 -13.99 28.83
C THR A 112 15.29 -12.69 29.09
N PHE A 113 14.57 -11.59 29.32
CA PHE A 113 15.15 -10.30 29.64
C PHE A 113 15.84 -10.34 31.00
N ASP A 114 15.17 -10.87 32.02
CA ASP A 114 15.75 -11.05 33.35
C ASP A 114 17.00 -11.93 33.31
N GLN A 115 16.95 -13.03 32.56
CA GLN A 115 18.11 -13.89 32.34
C GLN A 115 19.27 -13.13 31.69
N TYR A 116 19.00 -12.32 30.66
CA TYR A 116 20.02 -11.52 29.99
C TYR A 116 20.61 -10.46 30.92
N VAL A 117 19.77 -9.74 31.67
CA VAL A 117 20.20 -8.74 32.65
C VAL A 117 21.08 -9.36 33.75
N MET A 118 20.78 -10.58 34.19
CA MET A 118 21.61 -11.31 35.15
C MET A 118 22.95 -11.78 34.58
N LEU A 119 23.04 -11.96 33.25
CA LEU A 119 24.26 -12.39 32.55
C LEU A 119 25.13 -11.23 32.03
N LEU A 120 24.58 -10.01 31.92
CA LEU A 120 25.31 -8.79 31.56
C LEU A 120 26.60 -8.54 32.38
N PRO A 121 26.65 -8.73 33.71
CA PRO A 121 27.88 -8.53 34.48
C PRO A 121 28.95 -9.62 34.29
N TYR A 122 28.68 -10.65 33.50
CA TYR A 122 29.61 -11.74 33.19
C TYR A 122 30.07 -11.73 31.71
N LEU A 123 29.67 -10.70 30.96
CA LEU A 123 30.06 -10.46 29.57
C LEU A 123 31.16 -9.38 29.53
N ASP A 124 32.34 -9.71 30.07
CA ASP A 124 33.61 -9.00 29.88
C ASP A 124 34.72 -10.00 29.55
#